data_AF-A0A5C6DAE5-F1
#
_entry.id   AF-A0A5C6DAE5-F1
#
_cell.length_a   1.000
_cell.length_b   1.000
_cell.length_c   1.000
_cell.angle_alpha   90.00
_cell.angle_beta   90.00
_cell.angle_gamma   90.00
#
_symmetry.space_group_name_H-M   'P 1'
#
loop_
_entity.id
_entity.type
_entity.pdbx_description
1 polymer ?
#
loop_
_entity_poly.entity_id
_entity_poly.type
_entity_poly.pdbx_seq_one_letter_code
_entity_poly.pdbx_strand_id
1 'polypeptide(L)'
;MEAIVNQSSSGLRPKSERAIWGVCLIAWFVALCVVPDPRPLGAPDWSVAAMRSLFGLSEPAARAVATIALRSLGLGVLGILTSLLLSSVPMRWAVPTVLIAAPLLAVASQWVNYGYFPIQTQWLLGVISAVFGALAGISFRRSQIALIAMAVLGIGLLVWGTSTGISDELDGAARVTAQHLLAHADEIPAGDAGFNALVDSAFTFAADNSHGTDAVLPNEAAILALGVILGEEKVAEVAGRAIDLGRMNEFKALRNRIQLRGRNDLARHFWVSAALRVLSDESRSMAVGIGKEMMDATPGGSGFSFVDLTADRAGTLFAERATINAASAEEVQMQVRRGISSEDLCPEIQGLPEGISRDDFQTVYGGLGGPETAKIVQEIQLRLSTCKALHRGQGSLQ
;
A
#
# COMPACT_ATOMS: atom_id res chain seq x y z
N MET A 1 -10.59 -48.08 -56.09
CA MET A 1 -11.67 -47.27 -55.51
C MET A 1 -11.14 -46.66 -54.21
N GLU A 2 -10.15 -45.77 -54.34
CA GLU A 2 -9.59 -45.02 -53.21
C GLU A 2 -9.71 -43.55 -53.59
N ALA A 3 -10.83 -42.98 -53.16
CA ALA A 3 -11.13 -41.58 -53.32
C ALA A 3 -10.39 -40.79 -52.23
N ILE A 4 -9.50 -39.91 -52.70
CA ILE A 4 -9.46 -38.50 -52.30
C ILE A 4 -9.74 -38.25 -50.80
N VAL A 5 -8.68 -38.35 -49.98
CA VAL A 5 -8.59 -37.59 -48.71
C VAL A 5 -7.30 -36.78 -48.78
N ASN A 6 -7.34 -35.73 -49.59
CA ASN A 6 -6.39 -34.64 -49.52
C ASN A 6 -7.19 -33.35 -49.64
N GLN A 7 -7.57 -32.76 -48.50
CA GLN A 7 -7.68 -31.31 -48.28
C GLN A 7 -8.25 -31.00 -46.89
N SER A 8 -7.79 -29.86 -46.36
CA SER A 8 -8.40 -29.05 -45.29
C SER A 8 -7.95 -29.30 -43.84
N SER A 9 -6.73 -28.87 -43.49
CA SER A 9 -6.43 -28.47 -42.10
C SER A 9 -5.50 -27.26 -41.94
N SER A 10 -5.41 -26.36 -42.94
CA SER A 10 -4.48 -25.21 -42.92
C SER A 10 -5.14 -23.84 -43.11
N GLY A 11 -6.43 -23.69 -42.82
CA GLY A 11 -7.19 -22.46 -43.16
C GLY A 11 -7.67 -21.55 -42.02
N LEU A 12 -7.65 -21.97 -40.75
CA LEU A 12 -8.40 -21.29 -39.68
C LEU A 12 -7.57 -20.66 -38.54
N ARG A 13 -6.23 -20.75 -38.59
CA ARG A 13 -5.36 -20.34 -37.46
C ARG A 13 -5.12 -18.82 -37.22
N PRO A 14 -5.22 -17.88 -38.18
CA PRO A 14 -4.72 -16.51 -37.94
C PRO A 14 -5.66 -15.61 -37.13
N LYS A 15 -6.98 -15.90 -37.08
CA LYS A 15 -7.94 -15.07 -36.34
C LYS A 15 -7.93 -15.34 -34.84
N SER A 16 -7.73 -16.60 -34.42
CA SER A 16 -7.69 -16.99 -33.00
C SER A 16 -6.43 -16.45 -32.30
N GLU A 17 -5.27 -16.45 -32.97
CA GLU A 17 -4.02 -15.96 -32.38
C GLU A 17 -4.04 -14.44 -32.14
N ARG A 18 -4.59 -13.65 -33.07
CA ARG A 18 -4.78 -12.20 -32.88
C ARG A 18 -5.66 -11.89 -31.68
N ALA A 19 -6.74 -12.66 -31.50
CA ALA A 19 -7.67 -12.47 -30.39
C ALA A 19 -6.97 -12.73 -29.04
N ILE A 20 -6.16 -13.78 -28.95
CA ILE A 20 -5.38 -14.10 -27.75
C ILE A 20 -4.41 -12.97 -27.41
N TRP A 21 -3.61 -12.50 -28.37
CA TRP A 21 -2.67 -11.39 -28.12
C TRP A 21 -3.38 -10.08 -27.77
N GLY A 22 -4.57 -9.83 -28.34
CA GLY A 22 -5.40 -8.69 -27.99
C GLY A 22 -5.87 -8.74 -26.54
N VAL A 23 -6.37 -9.90 -26.10
CA VAL A 23 -6.77 -10.11 -24.69
C VAL A 23 -5.56 -9.96 -23.76
N CYS A 24 -4.42 -10.56 -24.08
CA CYS A 24 -3.20 -10.42 -23.28
C CYS A 24 -2.72 -8.97 -23.21
N LEU A 25 -2.74 -8.23 -24.31
CA LEU A 25 -2.34 -6.81 -24.34
C LEU A 25 -3.27 -5.96 -23.49
N ILE A 26 -4.59 -6.15 -23.60
CA ILE A 26 -5.58 -5.42 -22.80
C ILE A 26 -5.39 -5.76 -21.32
N ALA A 27 -5.29 -7.04 -20.98
CA ALA A 27 -5.10 -7.47 -19.60
C ALA A 27 -3.81 -6.89 -18.99
N TRP A 28 -2.70 -6.93 -19.74
CA TRP A 28 -1.43 -6.37 -19.31
C TRP A 28 -1.46 -4.84 -19.20
N PHE A 29 -2.10 -4.16 -20.14
CA PHE A 29 -2.29 -2.71 -20.08
C PHE A 29 -3.12 -2.29 -18.87
N VAL A 30 -4.24 -2.96 -18.62
CA VAL A 30 -5.07 -2.72 -17.43
C VAL A 30 -4.28 -3.02 -16.16
N ALA A 31 -3.49 -4.09 -16.12
CA ALA A 31 -2.61 -4.37 -15.00
C ALA A 31 -1.62 -3.23 -14.76
N LEU A 32 -0.94 -2.70 -15.78
CA LEU A 32 -0.04 -1.55 -15.63
C LEU A 32 -0.76 -0.26 -15.20
N CYS A 33 -2.04 -0.10 -15.56
CA CYS A 33 -2.86 1.04 -15.14
C CYS A 33 -3.27 0.96 -13.65
N VAL A 34 -3.49 -0.25 -13.13
CA VAL A 34 -4.09 -0.46 -11.78
C VAL A 34 -3.05 -0.88 -10.74
N VAL A 35 -2.03 -1.64 -11.14
CA VAL A 35 -0.96 -2.09 -10.24
C VAL A 35 -0.12 -0.87 -9.85
N PRO A 36 -0.03 -0.52 -8.57
CA PRO A 36 0.72 0.66 -8.14
C PRO A 36 2.19 0.52 -8.56
N ASP A 37 2.63 1.42 -9.43
CA ASP A 37 4.00 1.46 -9.91
C ASP A 37 4.89 2.01 -8.77
N PRO A 38 6.02 1.36 -8.43
CA PRO A 38 6.80 1.71 -7.24
C PRO A 38 7.25 3.16 -7.24
N ARG A 39 6.71 3.97 -6.33
CA ARG A 39 7.31 5.20 -5.84
C ARG A 39 7.68 4.99 -4.38
N PRO A 40 8.59 5.79 -3.83
CA PRO A 40 10.02 5.51 -3.55
C PRO A 40 10.34 4.31 -2.62
N LEU A 41 9.47 3.32 -2.48
CA LEU A 41 9.64 2.12 -1.63
C LEU A 41 9.25 0.84 -2.42
N GLY A 42 9.71 0.57 -3.64
CA GLY A 42 11.05 0.07 -3.96
C GLY A 42 10.99 -1.45 -4.26
N ALA A 43 11.61 -1.91 -5.34
CA ALA A 43 11.57 -3.31 -5.81
C ALA A 43 11.69 -4.40 -4.72
N PRO A 44 11.10 -5.61 -4.90
CA PRO A 44 11.09 -6.67 -3.88
C PRO A 44 12.48 -7.00 -3.33
N ASP A 45 12.59 -7.35 -2.05
CA ASP A 45 13.88 -7.55 -1.39
C ASP A 45 14.74 -8.64 -2.04
N TRP A 46 14.14 -9.69 -2.59
CA TRP A 46 14.88 -10.70 -3.36
C TRP A 46 15.57 -10.10 -4.59
N SER A 47 14.94 -9.11 -5.24
CA SER A 47 15.49 -8.45 -6.43
C SER A 47 16.57 -7.44 -6.04
N VAL A 48 16.41 -6.76 -4.90
CA VAL A 48 17.44 -5.90 -4.32
C VAL A 48 18.64 -6.74 -3.88
N ALA A 49 18.41 -7.86 -3.18
CA ALA A 49 19.43 -8.82 -2.81
C ALA A 49 20.14 -9.43 -4.03
N ALA A 50 19.39 -9.74 -5.10
CA ALA A 50 19.96 -10.17 -6.36
C ALA A 50 20.87 -9.07 -6.95
N MET A 51 20.42 -7.81 -7.01
CA MET A 51 21.25 -6.71 -7.49
C MET A 51 22.48 -6.46 -6.62
N ARG A 52 22.37 -6.61 -5.29
CA ARG A 52 23.49 -6.53 -4.35
C ARG A 52 24.49 -7.66 -4.59
N SER A 53 24.01 -8.89 -4.75
CA SER A 53 24.87 -10.07 -4.95
C SER A 53 25.56 -10.09 -6.32
N LEU A 54 24.86 -9.65 -7.37
CA LEU A 54 25.37 -9.67 -8.75
C LEU A 54 26.29 -8.49 -9.05
N PHE A 55 26.01 -7.32 -8.49
CA PHE A 55 26.69 -6.07 -8.86
C PHE A 55 27.40 -5.37 -7.71
N GLY A 56 27.39 -5.92 -6.49
CA GLY A 56 28.07 -5.34 -5.32
C GLY A 56 27.55 -3.96 -4.92
N LEU A 57 26.30 -3.65 -5.24
CA LEU A 57 25.71 -2.32 -5.02
C LEU A 57 25.36 -2.09 -3.55
N SER A 58 25.39 -0.81 -3.12
CA SER A 58 24.77 -0.40 -1.86
C SER A 58 23.26 -0.63 -1.93
N GLU A 59 22.60 -0.84 -0.79
CA GLU A 59 21.16 -1.12 -0.76
C GLU A 59 20.29 -0.06 -1.44
N PRO A 60 20.53 1.26 -1.26
CA PRO A 60 19.79 2.29 -2.00
C PRO A 60 20.00 2.20 -3.52
N ALA A 61 21.24 1.93 -3.95
CA ALA A 61 21.56 1.78 -5.37
C ALA A 61 20.95 0.50 -5.96
N ALA A 62 21.01 -0.61 -5.23
CA ALA A 62 20.39 -1.87 -5.62
C ALA A 62 18.87 -1.74 -5.75
N ARG A 63 18.21 -1.05 -4.81
CA ARG A 63 16.78 -0.78 -4.83
C ARG A 63 16.39 0.11 -6.01
N ALA A 64 17.16 1.16 -6.29
CA ALA A 64 16.95 2.01 -7.45
C ALA A 64 17.12 1.24 -8.77
N VAL A 65 18.19 0.46 -8.91
CA VAL A 65 18.48 -0.34 -10.11
C VAL A 65 17.42 -1.42 -10.33
N ALA A 66 17.06 -2.17 -9.29
CA ALA A 66 16.01 -3.18 -9.37
C ALA A 66 14.67 -2.58 -9.78
N THR A 67 14.33 -1.41 -9.25
CA THR A 67 13.09 -0.69 -9.59
C THR A 67 13.08 -0.25 -11.05
N ILE A 68 14.17 0.33 -11.54
CA ILE A 68 14.30 0.74 -12.95
C ILE A 68 14.25 -0.48 -13.88
N ALA A 69 14.93 -1.57 -13.52
CA ALA A 69 14.95 -2.79 -14.30
C ALA A 69 13.55 -3.41 -14.45
N LEU A 70 12.82 -3.56 -13.34
CA LEU A 70 11.47 -4.15 -13.34
C LEU A 70 10.47 -3.29 -14.12
N ARG A 71 10.53 -1.96 -13.95
CA ARG A 71 9.72 -1.01 -14.74
C ARG A 71 9.98 -1.13 -16.22
N SER A 72 11.26 -1.17 -16.60
CA SER A 72 11.65 -1.29 -18.00
C SER A 72 11.15 -2.61 -18.59
N LEU A 73 11.17 -3.68 -17.79
CA LEU A 73 10.68 -4.99 -18.21
C LEU A 73 9.15 -4.98 -18.42
N GLY A 74 8.37 -4.44 -17.48
CA GLY A 74 6.91 -4.38 -17.57
C GLY A 74 6.42 -3.56 -18.78
N LEU A 75 7.04 -2.41 -19.02
CA LEU A 75 6.78 -1.55 -20.18
C LEU A 75 7.30 -2.18 -21.49
N GLY A 76 8.40 -2.93 -21.42
CA GLY A 76 8.91 -3.72 -22.54
C GLY A 76 7.95 -4.84 -22.96
N VAL A 77 7.34 -5.54 -22.01
CA VAL A 77 6.32 -6.58 -22.30
C VAL A 77 5.14 -5.99 -23.06
N LEU A 78 4.70 -4.77 -22.72
CA LEU A 78 3.66 -4.06 -23.48
C LEU A 78 4.05 -3.87 -24.96
N GLY A 79 5.31 -3.50 -25.22
CA GLY A 79 5.85 -3.40 -26.59
C GLY A 79 5.88 -4.74 -27.33
N ILE A 80 6.26 -5.82 -26.64
CA ILE A 80 6.26 -7.18 -27.19
C ILE A 80 4.84 -7.61 -27.57
N LEU A 81 3.88 -7.44 -26.66
CA LEU A 81 2.47 -7.81 -26.89
C LEU A 81 1.85 -7.01 -28.05
N THR A 82 2.17 -5.72 -28.15
CA THR A 82 1.76 -4.88 -29.29
C THR A 82 2.32 -5.42 -30.61
N SER A 83 3.58 -5.87 -30.61
CA SER A 83 4.18 -6.51 -31.78
C SER A 83 3.53 -7.84 -32.15
N LEU A 84 3.21 -8.67 -31.17
CA LEU A 84 2.57 -9.98 -31.38
C LEU A 84 1.12 -9.85 -31.86
N LEU A 85 0.38 -8.84 -31.40
CA LEU A 85 -0.95 -8.50 -31.92
C LEU A 85 -0.93 -8.21 -33.43
N LEU A 86 0.13 -7.54 -33.89
CA LEU A 86 0.34 -7.17 -35.29
C LEU A 86 1.14 -8.24 -36.08
N SER A 87 1.33 -9.45 -35.52
CA SER A 87 2.13 -10.56 -36.10
C SER A 87 1.77 -10.91 -37.54
N SER A 88 0.51 -10.77 -37.88
CA SER A 88 -0.09 -11.17 -39.16
C SER A 88 -0.37 -9.98 -40.08
N VAL A 89 0.10 -8.80 -39.71
CA VAL A 89 0.22 -7.62 -40.59
C VAL A 89 1.60 -7.66 -41.27
N PRO A 90 1.70 -7.32 -42.57
CA PRO A 90 2.98 -7.27 -43.27
C PRO A 90 3.97 -6.34 -42.58
N MET A 91 5.25 -6.74 -42.54
CA MET A 91 6.32 -6.04 -41.79
C MET A 91 6.40 -4.54 -42.09
N ARG A 92 6.24 -4.15 -43.36
CA ARG A 92 6.29 -2.74 -43.83
C ARG A 92 5.26 -1.83 -43.12
N TRP A 93 4.15 -2.39 -42.68
CA TRP A 93 3.09 -1.69 -41.95
C TRP A 93 3.17 -1.97 -40.46
N ALA A 94 3.47 -3.22 -40.08
CA ALA A 94 3.56 -3.59 -38.67
C ALA A 94 4.64 -2.82 -37.92
N VAL A 95 5.84 -2.65 -38.49
CA VAL A 95 6.96 -1.98 -37.81
C VAL A 95 6.64 -0.52 -37.43
N PRO A 96 6.23 0.37 -38.36
CA PRO A 96 5.91 1.75 -37.98
C PRO A 96 4.71 1.82 -37.04
N THR A 97 3.69 0.97 -37.22
CA THR A 97 2.53 0.95 -36.32
C THR A 97 2.90 0.55 -34.89
N VAL A 98 3.72 -0.49 -34.71
CA VAL A 98 4.14 -0.94 -33.36
C VAL A 98 5.03 0.12 -32.70
N LEU A 99 5.98 0.71 -33.44
CA LEU A 99 6.91 1.71 -32.90
C LEU A 99 6.22 3.02 -32.46
N ILE A 100 5.02 3.29 -32.97
CA ILE A 100 4.18 4.42 -32.52
C ILE A 100 3.21 3.99 -31.42
N ALA A 101 2.52 2.87 -31.60
CA ALA A 101 1.47 2.42 -30.68
C ALA A 101 2.03 1.99 -29.32
N ALA A 102 3.15 1.28 -29.28
CA ALA A 102 3.71 0.76 -28.03
C ALA A 102 4.15 1.89 -27.07
N PRO A 103 4.88 2.93 -27.51
CA PRO A 103 5.20 4.08 -26.65
C PRO A 103 3.96 4.86 -26.19
N LEU A 104 2.96 5.04 -27.06
CA LEU A 104 1.72 5.72 -26.69
C LEU A 104 0.96 4.96 -25.61
N LEU A 105 0.86 3.63 -25.74
CA LEU A 105 0.25 2.79 -24.73
C LEU A 105 1.06 2.79 -23.43
N ALA A 106 2.39 2.80 -23.50
CA ALA A 106 3.25 2.89 -22.30
C ALA A 106 2.99 4.20 -21.54
N VAL A 107 3.03 5.34 -22.23
CA VAL A 107 2.76 6.66 -21.63
C VAL A 107 1.32 6.77 -21.13
N ALA A 108 0.35 6.23 -21.87
CA ALA A 108 -1.05 6.20 -21.44
C ALA A 108 -1.23 5.36 -20.18
N SER A 109 -0.59 4.20 -20.08
CA SER A 109 -0.64 3.36 -18.88
C SER A 109 -0.06 4.07 -17.67
N GLN A 110 1.08 4.75 -17.83
CA GLN A 110 1.69 5.56 -16.77
C GLN A 110 0.81 6.74 -16.37
N TRP A 111 0.20 7.44 -17.33
CA TRP A 111 -0.67 8.57 -17.04
C TRP A 111 -1.90 8.14 -16.22
N VAL A 112 -2.56 7.05 -16.64
CA VAL A 112 -3.69 6.48 -15.89
C VAL A 112 -3.25 6.04 -14.50
N ASN A 113 -2.10 5.35 -14.39
CA ASN A 113 -1.55 4.88 -13.12
C ASN A 113 -1.21 6.04 -12.16
N TYR A 114 -0.63 7.12 -12.69
CA TYR A 114 -0.12 8.24 -11.91
C TYR A 114 -1.20 9.27 -11.54
N GLY A 115 -2.32 9.31 -12.27
CA GLY A 115 -3.33 10.36 -12.15
C GLY A 115 -2.87 11.73 -12.68
N TYR A 116 -1.64 11.83 -13.21
CA TYR A 116 -1.07 13.02 -13.82
C TYR A 116 -0.09 12.62 -14.93
N PHE A 117 0.24 13.57 -15.81
CA PHE A 117 1.11 13.30 -16.95
C PHE A 117 2.57 13.00 -16.49
N PRO A 118 3.21 11.90 -16.91
CA PRO A 118 4.51 11.49 -16.37
C PRO A 118 5.61 12.54 -16.54
N ILE A 119 6.48 12.68 -15.52
CA ILE A 119 7.63 13.60 -15.59
C ILE A 119 8.67 13.11 -16.60
N GLN A 120 9.61 13.98 -16.99
CA GLN A 120 10.52 13.74 -18.11
C GLN A 120 11.24 12.39 -18.08
N THR A 121 11.75 12.01 -16.92
CA THR A 121 12.47 10.75 -16.71
C THR A 121 11.56 9.53 -16.82
N GLN A 122 10.30 9.63 -16.40
CA GLN A 122 9.34 8.53 -16.38
C GLN A 122 8.79 8.22 -17.76
N TRP A 123 8.39 9.24 -18.54
CA TRP A 123 7.91 8.98 -19.91
C TRP A 123 9.07 8.56 -20.82
N LEU A 124 10.28 9.11 -20.65
CA LEU A 124 11.45 8.68 -21.42
C LEU A 124 11.77 7.20 -21.20
N LEU A 125 11.76 6.75 -19.94
CA LEU A 125 11.95 5.33 -19.59
C LEU A 125 10.85 4.46 -20.22
N GLY A 126 9.60 4.89 -20.16
CA GLY A 126 8.46 4.20 -20.76
C GLY A 126 8.58 4.04 -22.27
N VAL A 127 8.91 5.13 -22.98
CA VAL A 127 9.11 5.12 -24.43
C VAL A 127 10.25 4.20 -24.83
N ILE A 128 11.43 4.36 -24.21
CA ILE A 128 12.61 3.54 -24.53
C ILE A 128 12.30 2.06 -24.32
N SER A 129 11.75 1.71 -23.16
CA SER A 129 11.43 0.32 -22.81
C SER A 129 10.42 -0.31 -23.77
N ALA A 130 9.35 0.42 -24.10
CA ALA A 130 8.34 -0.04 -25.04
C ALA A 130 8.88 -0.21 -26.46
N VAL A 131 9.79 0.67 -26.92
CA VAL A 131 10.46 0.53 -28.22
C VAL A 131 11.36 -0.71 -28.25
N PHE A 132 12.18 -0.92 -27.22
CA PHE A 132 13.02 -2.13 -27.13
C PHE A 132 12.17 -3.41 -27.09
N GLY A 133 11.07 -3.39 -26.32
CA GLY A 133 10.08 -4.46 -26.32
C GLY A 133 9.46 -4.72 -27.68
N ALA A 134 9.05 -3.67 -28.39
CA ALA A 134 8.53 -3.76 -29.75
C ALA A 134 9.50 -4.44 -30.71
N LEU A 135 10.77 -4.03 -30.70
CA LEU A 135 11.83 -4.61 -31.52
C LEU A 135 12.11 -6.08 -31.16
N ALA A 136 12.12 -6.41 -29.85
CA ALA A 136 12.23 -7.78 -29.37
C ALA A 136 11.06 -8.64 -29.84
N GLY A 137 9.82 -8.16 -29.72
CA GLY A 137 8.62 -8.86 -30.19
C GLY A 137 8.61 -9.07 -31.70
N ILE A 138 9.11 -8.10 -32.49
CA ILE A 138 9.29 -8.25 -33.94
C ILE A 138 10.28 -9.39 -34.23
N SER A 139 11.36 -9.48 -33.45
CA SER A 139 12.37 -10.53 -33.56
C SER A 139 11.83 -11.90 -33.15
N PHE A 140 10.97 -11.97 -32.13
CA PHE A 140 10.33 -13.19 -31.65
C PHE A 140 9.32 -13.80 -32.60
N ARG A 141 8.79 -13.03 -33.57
CA ARG A 141 8.02 -13.59 -34.70
C ARG A 141 8.79 -14.69 -35.45
N ARG A 142 10.12 -14.75 -35.31
CA ARG A 142 10.99 -15.74 -35.96
C ARG A 142 11.34 -16.96 -35.11
N SER A 143 11.04 -16.97 -33.80
CA SER A 143 11.45 -18.08 -32.90
C SER A 143 10.40 -18.40 -31.81
N GLN A 144 9.92 -19.64 -31.79
CA GLN A 144 8.95 -20.11 -30.79
C GLN A 144 9.55 -20.31 -29.40
N ILE A 145 10.84 -20.62 -29.29
CA ILE A 145 11.54 -20.79 -27.99
C ILE A 145 11.58 -19.45 -27.24
N ALA A 146 11.83 -18.36 -27.95
CA ALA A 146 11.85 -17.02 -27.36
C ALA A 146 10.45 -16.58 -26.88
N LEU A 147 9.40 -16.98 -27.60
CA LEU A 147 8.00 -16.78 -27.19
C LEU A 147 7.65 -17.53 -25.89
N ILE A 148 8.10 -18.78 -25.75
CA ILE A 148 7.86 -19.58 -24.53
C ILE A 148 8.64 -19.01 -23.34
N ALA A 149 9.92 -18.66 -23.52
CA ALA A 149 10.73 -18.03 -22.47
C ALA A 149 10.10 -16.71 -21.98
N MET A 150 9.53 -15.93 -22.90
CA MET A 150 8.79 -14.71 -22.56
C MET A 150 7.46 -14.98 -21.88
N ALA A 151 6.71 -16.01 -22.26
CA ALA A 151 5.48 -16.39 -21.57
C ALA A 151 5.75 -16.79 -20.11
N VAL A 152 6.84 -17.52 -19.85
CA VAL A 152 7.30 -17.84 -18.49
C VAL A 152 7.68 -16.58 -17.72
N LEU A 153 8.43 -15.67 -18.34
CA LEU A 153 8.84 -14.42 -17.73
C LEU A 153 7.65 -13.49 -17.44
N GLY A 154 6.66 -13.45 -18.34
CA GLY A 154 5.39 -12.74 -18.19
C GLY A 154 4.46 -13.36 -17.14
N ILE A 155 4.42 -14.68 -17.01
CA ILE A 155 3.69 -15.38 -15.93
C ILE A 155 4.35 -15.11 -14.58
N GLY A 156 5.68 -15.12 -14.49
CA GLY A 156 6.41 -14.71 -13.30
C GLY A 156 6.08 -13.26 -12.89
N LEU A 157 5.95 -12.38 -13.88
CA LEU A 157 5.47 -11.01 -13.68
C LEU A 157 3.95 -10.88 -13.51
N LEU A 158 3.13 -11.91 -13.72
CA LEU A 158 1.70 -11.88 -13.35
C LEU A 158 1.50 -12.34 -11.91
N VAL A 159 2.26 -13.35 -11.47
CA VAL A 159 2.34 -13.77 -10.06
C VAL A 159 2.89 -12.63 -9.18
N TRP A 160 3.80 -11.80 -9.73
CA TRP A 160 4.27 -10.52 -9.16
C TRP A 160 3.16 -9.56 -8.70
N GLY A 161 2.04 -9.45 -9.42
CA GLY A 161 0.96 -8.51 -9.09
C GLY A 161 0.08 -8.93 -7.91
N THR A 162 0.36 -10.09 -7.30
CA THR A 162 -0.45 -10.67 -6.22
C THR A 162 0.25 -10.72 -4.86
N SER A 163 1.50 -10.24 -4.73
CA SER A 163 2.11 -10.08 -3.41
C SER A 163 1.56 -8.83 -2.73
N THR A 164 0.31 -8.91 -2.29
CA THR A 164 -0.41 -7.86 -1.57
C THR A 164 -0.11 -7.89 -0.07
N GLY A 165 1.14 -8.12 0.34
CA GLY A 165 1.52 -8.32 1.73
C GLY A 165 2.66 -7.40 2.18
N ILE A 166 2.73 -7.17 3.49
CA ILE A 166 3.83 -6.49 4.19
C ILE A 166 5.18 -7.16 3.85
N SER A 167 6.28 -6.40 3.75
CA SER A 167 7.61 -6.98 3.58
C SER A 167 7.96 -7.96 4.72
N ASP A 168 8.76 -8.98 4.42
CA ASP A 168 9.20 -9.96 5.43
C ASP A 168 9.92 -9.30 6.61
N GLU A 169 10.63 -8.20 6.31
CA GLU A 169 11.37 -7.41 7.29
C GLU A 169 10.43 -6.63 8.23
N LEU A 170 9.43 -5.93 7.68
CA LEU A 170 8.48 -5.14 8.47
C LEU A 170 7.57 -6.06 9.33
N ASP A 171 7.13 -7.19 8.78
CA ASP A 171 6.39 -8.21 9.52
C ASP A 171 7.25 -8.85 10.64
N GLY A 172 8.52 -9.13 10.37
CA GLY A 172 9.49 -9.57 11.39
C GLY A 172 9.66 -8.54 12.51
N ALA A 173 9.88 -7.28 12.15
CA ALA A 173 10.05 -6.18 13.10
C ALA A 173 8.79 -5.93 13.94
N ALA A 174 7.60 -5.91 13.32
CA ALA A 174 6.33 -5.75 14.02
C ALA A 174 6.10 -6.87 15.04
N ARG A 175 6.46 -8.11 14.70
CA ARG A 175 6.38 -9.24 15.65
C ARG A 175 7.33 -9.10 16.83
N VAL A 176 8.57 -8.69 16.59
CA VAL A 176 9.55 -8.46 17.66
C VAL A 176 9.05 -7.34 18.59
N THR A 177 8.54 -6.24 18.04
CA THR A 177 7.95 -5.15 18.82
C THR A 177 6.74 -5.62 19.62
N ALA A 178 5.83 -6.39 19.02
CA ALA A 178 4.67 -6.93 19.74
C ALA A 178 5.08 -7.86 20.89
N GLN A 179 6.09 -8.71 20.70
CA GLN A 179 6.63 -9.58 21.75
C GLN A 179 7.25 -8.76 22.89
N HIS A 180 7.98 -7.69 22.57
CA HIS A 180 8.56 -6.78 23.56
C HIS A 180 7.46 -6.12 24.42
N LEU A 181 6.39 -5.61 23.79
CA LEU A 181 5.27 -4.99 24.48
C LEU A 181 4.52 -5.98 25.38
N LEU A 182 4.30 -7.21 24.90
CA LEU A 182 3.61 -8.25 25.68
C LEU A 182 4.46 -8.77 26.85
N ALA A 183 5.79 -8.77 26.73
CA ALA A 183 6.67 -9.18 27.82
C ALA A 183 6.58 -8.25 29.03
N HIS A 184 6.19 -6.99 28.82
CA HIS A 184 6.02 -5.97 29.86
C HIS A 184 4.54 -5.61 30.08
N ALA A 185 3.61 -6.41 29.57
CA ALA A 185 2.18 -6.09 29.60
C ALA A 185 1.63 -5.96 31.03
N ASP A 186 2.20 -6.66 32.01
CA ASP A 186 1.77 -6.59 33.41
C ASP A 186 2.14 -5.25 34.08
N GLU A 187 3.14 -4.54 33.54
CA GLU A 187 3.63 -3.25 34.07
C GLU A 187 2.84 -2.06 33.50
N ILE A 188 2.14 -2.26 32.38
CA ILE A 188 1.35 -1.21 31.73
C ILE A 188 0.14 -0.88 32.62
N PRO A 189 -0.13 0.38 32.99
CA PRO A 189 -1.32 0.75 33.76
C PRO A 189 -2.60 0.63 32.93
N ALA A 190 -3.78 0.68 33.56
CA ALA A 190 -5.06 0.73 32.86
C ALA A 190 -5.43 2.16 32.43
N GLY A 191 -6.43 2.30 31.56
CA GLY A 191 -6.96 3.58 31.10
C GLY A 191 -6.02 4.30 30.13
N ASP A 192 -6.13 5.63 30.09
CA ASP A 192 -5.34 6.51 29.22
C ASP A 192 -3.84 6.47 29.55
N ALA A 193 -3.49 6.28 30.83
CA ALA A 193 -2.11 6.09 31.25
C ALA A 193 -1.48 4.85 30.59
N GLY A 194 -2.28 3.78 30.41
CA GLY A 194 -1.84 2.58 29.73
C GLY A 194 -1.58 2.80 28.24
N PHE A 195 -2.44 3.59 27.59
CA PHE A 195 -2.26 3.96 26.19
C PHE A 195 -0.95 4.72 26.00
N ASN A 196 -0.68 5.71 26.87
CA ASN A 196 0.56 6.49 26.83
C ASN A 196 1.79 5.62 27.06
N ALA A 197 1.74 4.71 28.05
CA ALA A 197 2.83 3.78 28.33
C ALA A 197 3.11 2.82 27.17
N LEU A 198 2.08 2.38 26.43
CA LEU A 198 2.26 1.53 25.25
C LEU A 198 2.87 2.28 24.07
N VAL A 199 2.45 3.53 23.83
CA VAL A 199 3.10 4.40 22.83
C VAL A 199 4.57 4.60 23.19
N ASP A 200 4.84 4.95 24.45
CA ASP A 200 6.19 5.18 24.95
C ASP A 200 7.09 3.96 24.79
N SER A 201 6.62 2.79 25.25
CA SER A 201 7.36 1.53 25.12
C SER A 201 7.61 1.17 23.66
N ALA A 202 6.60 1.25 22.79
CA ALA A 202 6.72 0.85 21.40
C ALA A 202 7.67 1.75 20.60
N PHE A 203 7.56 3.08 20.76
CA PHE A 203 8.38 4.03 20.02
C PHE A 203 9.77 4.24 20.62
N THR A 204 9.95 3.99 21.92
CA THR A 204 11.29 3.88 22.52
C THR A 204 12.02 2.64 21.97
N PHE A 205 11.32 1.50 21.93
CA PHE A 205 11.85 0.28 21.31
C PHE A 205 12.16 0.49 19.82
N ALA A 206 11.26 1.14 19.07
CA ALA A 206 11.50 1.50 17.68
C ALA A 206 12.77 2.34 17.52
N ALA A 207 12.93 3.39 18.33
CA ALA A 207 14.09 4.26 18.31
C ALA A 207 15.41 3.54 18.62
N ASP A 208 15.41 2.59 19.56
CA ASP A 208 16.59 1.78 19.87
C ASP A 208 16.96 0.82 18.73
N ASN A 209 15.99 0.43 17.90
CA ASN A 209 16.17 -0.44 16.73
C ASN A 209 16.34 0.33 15.40
N SER A 210 16.26 1.67 15.39
CA SER A 210 16.48 2.50 14.18
C SER A 210 17.93 2.52 13.68
N HIS A 211 18.89 2.06 14.51
CA HIS A 211 20.34 2.11 14.28
C HIS A 211 20.89 3.47 13.80
N GLY A 212 20.13 4.56 14.00
CA GLY A 212 20.46 5.93 13.59
C GLY A 212 20.37 6.23 12.08
N THR A 213 19.83 5.31 11.26
CA THR A 213 19.79 5.49 9.80
C THR A 213 18.43 5.24 9.16
N ASP A 214 17.51 4.56 9.84
CA ASP A 214 16.15 4.33 9.36
C ASP A 214 15.14 4.31 10.52
N ALA A 215 14.50 5.45 10.77
CA ALA A 215 13.46 5.57 11.79
C ALA A 215 12.05 5.25 11.26
N VAL A 216 11.88 5.11 9.94
CA VAL A 216 10.55 4.90 9.33
C VAL A 216 10.11 3.46 9.56
N LEU A 217 10.93 2.48 9.16
CA LEU A 217 10.61 1.06 9.27
C LEU A 217 10.31 0.63 10.74
N PRO A 218 11.11 1.02 11.75
CA PRO A 218 10.79 0.70 13.15
C PRO A 218 9.49 1.37 13.65
N ASN A 219 9.15 2.57 13.15
CA ASN A 219 7.89 3.23 13.48
C ASN A 219 6.70 2.52 12.85
N GLU A 220 6.81 2.10 11.59
CA GLU A 220 5.80 1.26 10.93
C GLU A 220 5.59 -0.04 11.70
N ALA A 221 6.68 -0.70 12.12
CA ALA A 221 6.63 -1.91 12.93
C ALA A 221 5.92 -1.67 14.28
N ALA A 222 6.22 -0.56 14.96
CA ALA A 222 5.56 -0.18 16.21
C ALA A 222 4.05 0.07 16.03
N ILE A 223 3.67 0.79 14.98
CA ILE A 223 2.26 1.06 14.66
C ILE A 223 1.52 -0.24 14.34
N LEU A 224 2.12 -1.13 13.54
CA LEU A 224 1.51 -2.42 13.21
C LEU A 224 1.38 -3.32 14.45
N ALA A 225 2.40 -3.37 15.30
CA ALA A 225 2.35 -4.11 16.56
C ALA A 225 1.21 -3.61 17.46
N LEU A 226 1.06 -2.29 17.61
CA LEU A 226 -0.01 -1.69 18.40
C LEU A 226 -1.38 -1.87 17.74
N GLY A 227 -1.48 -1.78 16.41
CA GLY A 227 -2.67 -2.12 15.63
C GLY A 227 -3.13 -3.55 15.84
N VAL A 228 -2.17 -4.48 15.94
CA VAL A 228 -2.43 -5.89 16.26
C VAL A 228 -2.87 -6.07 17.71
N ILE A 229 -2.16 -5.47 18.67
CA ILE A 229 -2.45 -5.64 20.09
C ILE A 229 -3.79 -4.99 20.45
N LEU A 230 -3.97 -3.74 20.05
CA LEU A 230 -5.07 -2.88 20.50
C LEU A 230 -6.21 -2.77 19.48
N GLY A 231 -6.01 -3.15 18.21
CA GLY A 231 -7.04 -3.04 17.17
C GLY A 231 -8.02 -4.22 17.12
N GLU A 232 -8.60 -4.52 15.96
CA GLU A 232 -9.51 -5.66 15.77
C GLU A 232 -8.79 -6.92 15.25
N GLU A 233 -9.40 -8.10 15.41
CA GLU A 233 -8.88 -9.37 14.87
C GLU A 233 -8.66 -9.29 13.35
N LYS A 234 -9.43 -8.48 12.62
CA LYS A 234 -9.25 -8.27 11.18
C LYS A 234 -7.91 -7.61 10.80
N VAL A 235 -7.37 -6.72 11.63
CA VAL A 235 -6.05 -6.09 11.35
C VAL A 235 -4.93 -7.14 11.39
N ALA A 236 -5.06 -8.12 12.27
CA ALA A 236 -4.16 -9.27 12.36
C ALA A 236 -4.25 -10.20 11.14
N GLU A 237 -5.48 -10.46 10.66
CA GLU A 237 -5.70 -11.28 9.46
C GLU A 237 -5.13 -10.62 8.19
N VAL A 238 -5.26 -9.30 8.10
CA VAL A 238 -4.80 -8.46 6.98
C VAL A 238 -3.27 -8.34 6.93
N ALA A 239 -2.60 -8.36 8.09
CA ALA A 239 -1.14 -8.48 8.14
C ALA A 239 -0.62 -9.83 7.57
N GLY A 240 -1.52 -10.75 7.22
CA GLY A 240 -1.25 -11.86 6.30
C GLY A 240 -0.48 -13.02 6.91
N ARG A 241 -0.12 -12.97 8.20
CA ARG A 241 0.58 -14.06 8.88
C ARG A 241 0.09 -14.22 10.30
N ALA A 242 -0.28 -15.45 10.62
CA ALA A 242 -0.84 -15.85 11.91
C ALA A 242 -0.05 -15.22 13.06
N ILE A 243 -0.70 -14.32 13.79
CA ILE A 243 -0.31 -14.03 15.17
C ILE A 243 -0.35 -15.38 15.89
N ASP A 244 0.71 -15.68 16.62
CA ASP A 244 0.79 -16.87 17.45
C ASP A 244 -0.47 -16.98 18.32
N LEU A 245 -1.35 -17.93 17.97
CA LEU A 245 -2.67 -18.15 18.55
C LEU A 245 -2.57 -18.47 20.06
N GLY A 246 -1.37 -18.81 20.57
CA GLY A 246 -1.12 -19.10 21.98
C GLY A 246 -1.29 -17.91 22.93
N ARG A 247 -1.16 -16.65 22.46
CA ARG A 247 -1.19 -15.44 23.34
C ARG A 247 -2.44 -14.58 23.17
N MET A 248 -3.46 -15.03 22.42
CA MET A 248 -4.71 -14.27 22.16
C MET A 248 -5.40 -13.75 23.42
N ASN A 249 -5.33 -14.48 24.54
CA ASN A 249 -5.93 -14.06 25.80
C ASN A 249 -5.21 -12.85 26.42
N GLU A 250 -3.88 -12.80 26.31
CA GLU A 250 -3.07 -11.67 26.80
C GLU A 250 -3.34 -10.42 25.96
N PHE A 251 -3.42 -10.57 24.64
CA PHE A 251 -3.81 -9.47 23.74
C PHE A 251 -5.19 -8.92 24.11
N LYS A 252 -6.19 -9.79 24.33
CA LYS A 252 -7.55 -9.37 24.71
C LYS A 252 -7.58 -8.70 26.08
N ALA A 253 -6.85 -9.22 27.06
CA ALA A 253 -6.78 -8.64 28.40
C ALA A 253 -6.15 -7.24 28.38
N LEU A 254 -5.03 -7.08 27.67
CA LEU A 254 -4.39 -5.79 27.49
C LEU A 254 -5.31 -4.85 26.70
N ARG A 255 -5.85 -5.28 25.56
CA ARG A 255 -6.77 -4.47 24.75
C ARG A 255 -7.95 -3.93 25.55
N ASN A 256 -8.59 -4.73 26.39
CA ASN A 256 -9.83 -4.34 27.08
C ASN A 256 -9.64 -3.30 28.20
N ARG A 257 -8.43 -3.12 28.71
CA ARG A 257 -8.15 -2.20 29.81
C ARG A 257 -7.50 -0.89 29.37
N ILE A 258 -7.06 -0.79 28.12
CA ILE A 258 -6.44 0.41 27.56
C ILE A 258 -7.53 1.34 27.05
N GLN A 259 -7.40 2.63 27.32
CA GLN A 259 -8.39 3.63 26.92
C GLN A 259 -7.70 4.81 26.24
N LEU A 260 -8.45 5.52 25.42
CA LEU A 260 -8.07 6.81 24.87
C LEU A 260 -9.23 7.76 25.16
N ARG A 261 -8.96 8.86 25.88
CA ARG A 261 -10.00 9.78 26.36
C ARG A 261 -11.06 9.07 27.22
N GLY A 262 -10.62 8.13 28.06
CA GLY A 262 -11.46 7.34 28.96
C GLY A 262 -12.30 6.26 28.27
N ARG A 263 -12.10 6.02 26.97
CA ARG A 263 -12.89 5.09 26.16
C ARG A 263 -12.02 4.01 25.51
N ASN A 264 -12.45 2.75 25.63
CA ASN A 264 -11.71 1.61 25.09
C ASN A 264 -11.84 1.50 23.57
N ASP A 265 -13.04 1.74 23.06
CA ASP A 265 -13.39 1.79 21.64
C ASP A 265 -12.52 2.81 20.89
N LEU A 266 -12.28 4.00 21.45
CA LEU A 266 -11.45 5.01 20.80
C LEU A 266 -9.98 4.62 20.65
N ALA A 267 -9.43 3.90 21.64
CA ALA A 267 -8.08 3.34 21.50
C ALA A 267 -8.00 2.33 20.34
N ARG A 268 -9.06 1.55 20.12
CA ARG A 268 -9.15 0.61 18.99
C ARG A 268 -9.22 1.37 17.67
N HIS A 269 -10.14 2.32 17.53
CA HIS A 269 -10.29 3.16 16.34
C HIS A 269 -8.97 3.82 15.93
N PHE A 270 -8.27 4.42 16.91
CA PHE A 270 -6.97 5.03 16.69
C PHE A 270 -5.95 4.06 16.09
N TRP A 271 -5.72 2.91 16.73
CA TRP A 271 -4.68 1.97 16.28
C TRP A 271 -5.04 1.18 15.04
N VAL A 272 -6.32 0.87 14.83
CA VAL A 272 -6.79 0.27 13.57
C VAL A 272 -6.53 1.24 12.43
N SER A 273 -6.95 2.50 12.56
CA SER A 273 -6.74 3.52 11.53
C SER A 273 -5.26 3.82 11.27
N ALA A 274 -4.43 3.87 12.31
CA ALA A 274 -3.00 4.03 12.19
C ALA A 274 -2.34 2.85 11.43
N ALA A 275 -2.69 1.61 11.79
CA ALA A 275 -2.19 0.42 11.11
C ALA A 275 -2.65 0.36 9.65
N LEU A 276 -3.93 0.67 9.38
CA LEU A 276 -4.43 0.75 8.01
C LEU A 276 -3.73 1.83 7.18
N ARG A 277 -3.31 2.95 7.79
CA ARG A 277 -2.53 3.98 7.10
C ARG A 277 -1.18 3.44 6.65
N VAL A 278 -0.46 2.75 7.54
CA VAL A 278 0.82 2.07 7.21
C VAL A 278 0.61 1.01 6.13
N LEU A 279 -0.40 0.15 6.29
CA LEU A 279 -0.73 -0.88 5.31
C LEU A 279 -1.19 -0.31 3.97
N SER A 280 -1.80 0.88 3.94
CA SER A 280 -2.22 1.55 2.70
C SER A 280 -1.03 2.06 1.90
N ASP A 281 0.03 2.51 2.57
CA ASP A 281 1.24 2.97 1.92
C ASP A 281 2.04 1.77 1.36
N GLU A 282 2.05 0.63 2.08
CA GLU A 282 2.70 -0.62 1.66
C GLU A 282 1.87 -1.44 0.63
N SER A 283 0.54 -1.47 0.76
CA SER A 283 -0.35 -2.38 0.05
C SER A 283 -1.70 -1.73 -0.32
N ARG A 284 -1.63 -0.68 -1.16
CA ARG A 284 -2.78 0.15 -1.61
C ARG A 284 -4.07 -0.62 -1.98
N SER A 285 -3.99 -1.86 -2.45
CA SER A 285 -5.18 -2.65 -2.82
C SER A 285 -5.95 -3.24 -1.63
N MET A 286 -5.27 -3.57 -0.53
CA MET A 286 -5.88 -4.27 0.61
C MET A 286 -6.56 -3.29 1.57
N ALA A 287 -5.92 -2.14 1.81
CA ALA A 287 -6.41 -1.14 2.75
C ALA A 287 -7.63 -0.35 2.25
N VAL A 288 -7.81 -0.18 0.94
CA VAL A 288 -9.03 0.42 0.36
C VAL A 288 -10.25 -0.47 0.57
N GLY A 289 -10.07 -1.80 0.56
CA GLY A 289 -11.14 -2.76 0.85
C GLY A 289 -11.61 -2.65 2.30
N ILE A 290 -10.68 -2.57 3.25
CA ILE A 290 -10.99 -2.51 4.68
C ILE A 290 -11.52 -1.13 5.08
N GLY A 291 -10.97 -0.04 4.55
CA GLY A 291 -11.53 1.30 4.76
C GLY A 291 -12.96 1.41 4.25
N LYS A 292 -13.29 0.74 3.12
CA LYS A 292 -14.68 0.60 2.65
C LYS A 292 -15.50 -0.28 3.58
N GLU A 293 -15.01 -1.45 3.97
CA GLU A 293 -15.71 -2.34 4.90
C GLU A 293 -15.96 -1.69 6.28
N MET A 294 -15.10 -0.80 6.77
CA MET A 294 -15.32 -0.06 8.03
C MET A 294 -16.30 1.11 7.84
N MET A 295 -16.27 1.80 6.70
CA MET A 295 -17.32 2.78 6.34
C MET A 295 -18.68 2.09 6.09
N ASP A 296 -18.66 0.87 5.56
CA ASP A 296 -19.84 0.08 5.21
C ASP A 296 -20.33 -0.79 6.37
N ALA A 297 -19.48 -1.08 7.37
CA ALA A 297 -19.79 -1.76 8.63
C ALA A 297 -20.62 -0.87 9.55
N THR A 298 -21.81 -0.49 9.09
CA THR A 298 -22.94 -0.34 9.98
C THR A 298 -24.26 -0.82 9.34
N PRO A 299 -24.38 -2.10 8.92
CA PRO A 299 -25.67 -2.76 8.84
C PRO A 299 -25.93 -3.41 10.21
N GLY A 300 -26.59 -2.68 11.13
CA GLY A 300 -27.06 -3.19 12.43
C GLY A 300 -26.34 -2.70 13.70
N GLY A 301 -25.39 -1.76 13.61
CA GLY A 301 -24.62 -1.20 14.73
C GLY A 301 -25.11 0.16 15.24
N SER A 302 -24.49 0.65 16.33
CA SER A 302 -24.82 1.81 17.20
C SER A 302 -25.03 3.19 16.55
N GLY A 303 -24.95 3.31 15.22
CA GLY A 303 -25.05 4.58 14.49
C GLY A 303 -23.69 5.22 14.19
N PHE A 304 -23.67 6.23 13.30
CA PHE A 304 -22.50 7.03 12.96
C PHE A 304 -22.04 7.87 14.17
N SER A 305 -20.73 7.99 14.34
CA SER A 305 -20.10 8.65 15.49
C SER A 305 -18.98 9.59 15.04
N PHE A 306 -19.15 10.88 15.28
CA PHE A 306 -18.08 11.86 15.06
C PHE A 306 -16.95 11.73 16.11
N VAL A 307 -17.26 11.09 17.24
CA VAL A 307 -16.29 10.73 18.28
C VAL A 307 -15.34 9.65 17.73
N ASP A 308 -15.86 8.64 17.05
CA ASP A 308 -15.08 7.56 16.44
C ASP A 308 -14.24 8.11 15.28
N LEU A 309 -14.85 8.94 14.41
CA LEU A 309 -14.16 9.64 13.32
C LEU A 309 -12.96 10.47 13.81
N THR A 310 -13.08 11.06 15.01
CA THR A 310 -11.99 11.84 15.62
C THR A 310 -10.81 10.94 15.97
N ALA A 311 -11.05 9.78 16.58
CA ALA A 311 -10.01 8.81 16.90
C ALA A 311 -9.38 8.20 15.63
N ASP A 312 -10.20 7.88 14.62
CA ASP A 312 -9.72 7.38 13.33
C ASP A 312 -8.78 8.37 12.64
N ARG A 313 -9.18 9.65 12.62
CA ARG A 313 -8.37 10.70 12.00
C ARG A 313 -7.10 10.98 12.78
N ALA A 314 -7.17 10.96 14.11
CA ALA A 314 -6.01 11.06 14.98
C ALA A 314 -4.98 9.96 14.71
N GLY A 315 -5.42 8.70 14.65
CA GLY A 315 -4.55 7.55 14.34
C GLY A 315 -3.91 7.66 12.95
N THR A 316 -4.69 8.07 11.95
CA THR A 316 -4.21 8.29 10.58
C THR A 316 -3.12 9.37 10.52
N LEU A 317 -3.35 10.52 11.18
CA LEU A 317 -2.40 11.64 11.20
C LEU A 317 -1.11 11.28 11.96
N PHE A 318 -1.25 10.54 13.06
CA PHE A 318 -0.10 10.07 13.83
C PHE A 318 0.77 9.13 12.98
N ALA A 319 0.16 8.12 12.34
CA ALA A 319 0.88 7.20 11.48
C ALA A 319 1.57 7.94 10.32
N GLU A 320 0.85 8.83 9.63
CA GLU A 320 1.42 9.64 8.56
C GLU A 320 2.63 10.44 9.03
N ARG A 321 2.54 11.13 10.18
CA ARG A 321 3.69 11.88 10.69
C ARG A 321 4.85 10.96 11.08
N ALA A 322 4.57 9.82 11.68
CA ALA A 322 5.57 8.87 12.14
C ALA A 322 6.32 8.18 11.00
N THR A 323 5.78 8.16 9.78
CA THR A 323 6.34 7.37 8.66
C THR A 323 6.63 8.16 7.39
N ILE A 324 6.18 9.42 7.27
CA ILE A 324 6.34 10.21 6.02
C ILE A 324 7.79 10.39 5.54
N ASN A 325 8.76 10.48 6.46
CA ASN A 325 10.20 10.47 6.17
C ASN A 325 11.01 10.32 7.46
N ALA A 326 12.29 9.97 7.33
CA ALA A 326 13.21 9.74 8.45
C ALA A 326 13.26 10.90 9.46
N ALA A 327 13.36 12.15 9.00
CA ALA A 327 13.43 13.31 9.91
C ALA A 327 12.15 13.48 10.74
N SER A 328 10.97 13.26 10.13
CA SER A 328 9.68 13.31 10.84
C SER A 328 9.54 12.12 11.80
N ALA A 329 9.97 10.93 11.38
CA ALA A 329 9.96 9.71 12.17
C ALA A 329 10.82 9.84 13.44
N GLU A 330 12.04 10.39 13.31
CA GLU A 330 12.93 10.71 14.42
C GLU A 330 12.34 11.79 15.35
N GLU A 331 11.67 12.79 14.79
CA GLU A 331 11.00 13.84 15.57
C GLU A 331 9.89 13.25 16.46
N VAL A 332 9.10 12.30 15.93
CA VAL A 332 8.10 11.55 16.70
C VAL A 332 8.75 10.72 17.79
N GLN A 333 9.81 9.97 17.48
CA GLN A 333 10.56 9.18 18.47
C GLN A 333 11.10 10.06 19.62
N MET A 334 11.69 11.22 19.29
CA MET A 334 12.16 12.19 20.28
C MET A 334 11.04 12.81 21.10
N GLN A 335 9.90 13.10 20.47
CA GLN A 335 8.73 13.63 21.17
C GLN A 335 8.19 12.62 22.18
N VAL A 336 8.07 11.35 21.78
CA VAL A 336 7.64 10.28 22.68
C VAL A 336 8.60 10.14 23.87
N ARG A 337 9.93 10.11 23.62
CA ARG A 337 10.95 10.05 24.69
C ARG A 337 10.91 11.21 25.69
N ARG A 338 10.33 12.36 25.32
CA ARG A 338 10.15 13.52 26.21
C ARG A 338 8.90 13.39 27.09
N GLY A 339 8.11 12.35 26.89
CA GLY A 339 6.80 12.15 27.48
C GLY A 339 5.71 12.55 26.49
N ILE A 340 4.85 11.59 26.19
CA ILE A 340 3.64 11.77 25.40
C ILE A 340 2.42 11.54 26.27
N SER A 341 1.36 12.33 26.05
CA SER A 341 0.08 12.11 26.69
C SER A 341 -1.02 11.85 25.67
N SER A 342 -2.15 11.34 26.16
CA SER A 342 -3.35 11.07 25.36
C SER A 342 -3.86 12.34 24.69
N GLU A 343 -3.63 13.50 25.32
CA GLU A 343 -3.99 14.82 24.79
C GLU A 343 -3.16 15.24 23.58
N ASP A 344 -1.91 14.79 23.51
CA ASP A 344 -1.05 15.08 22.36
C ASP A 344 -1.44 14.26 21.14
N LEU A 345 -2.17 13.15 21.33
CA LEU A 345 -2.52 12.17 20.30
C LEU A 345 -3.99 12.26 19.86
N CYS A 346 -4.91 12.59 20.75
CA CYS A 346 -6.34 12.68 20.44
C CYS A 346 -6.95 13.86 21.21
N PRO A 347 -7.76 14.73 20.59
CA PRO A 347 -8.32 15.90 21.26
C PRO A 347 -9.47 15.53 22.20
N GLU A 348 -10.01 16.52 22.90
CA GLU A 348 -11.26 16.36 23.66
C GLU A 348 -12.42 15.98 22.74
N ILE A 349 -13.19 14.99 23.17
CA ILE A 349 -14.32 14.40 22.42
C ILE A 349 -15.68 14.94 22.90
N GLN A 350 -15.72 15.64 24.04
CA GLN A 350 -16.96 16.15 24.61
C GLN A 350 -17.66 17.10 23.63
N GLY A 351 -18.99 16.94 23.52
CA GLY A 351 -19.84 17.74 22.65
C GLY A 351 -19.88 17.31 21.19
N LEU A 352 -19.08 16.32 20.77
CA LEU A 352 -19.19 15.75 19.43
C LEU A 352 -20.41 14.81 19.33
N PRO A 353 -21.20 14.86 18.24
CA PRO A 353 -22.36 13.98 18.11
C PRO A 353 -21.98 12.52 17.90
N GLU A 354 -22.68 11.61 18.55
CA GLU A 354 -22.52 10.16 18.42
C GLU A 354 -23.88 9.45 18.48
N GLY A 355 -23.93 8.19 18.06
CA GLY A 355 -25.17 7.40 18.06
C GLY A 355 -26.17 7.81 16.98
N ILE A 356 -25.70 8.39 15.87
CA ILE A 356 -26.54 8.97 14.84
C ILE A 356 -27.02 7.86 13.91
N SER A 357 -28.34 7.69 13.74
CA SER A 357 -28.85 6.69 12.80
C SER A 357 -28.41 6.99 11.37
N ARG A 358 -28.37 5.97 10.48
CA ARG A 358 -28.05 6.20 9.07
C ARG A 358 -29.01 7.20 8.42
N ASP A 359 -30.29 7.13 8.78
CA ASP A 359 -31.32 8.02 8.25
C ASP A 359 -31.11 9.46 8.75
N ASP A 360 -30.81 9.64 10.03
CA ASP A 360 -30.51 10.97 10.58
C ASP A 360 -29.21 11.53 10.01
N PHE A 361 -28.18 10.70 9.84
CA PHE A 361 -26.93 11.12 9.21
C PHE A 361 -27.18 11.61 7.77
N GLN A 362 -28.04 10.93 7.02
CA GLN A 362 -28.36 11.33 5.65
C GLN A 362 -29.30 12.56 5.59
N THR A 363 -30.30 12.63 6.45
CA THR A 363 -31.38 13.64 6.36
C THR A 363 -31.06 14.92 7.15
N VAL A 364 -30.49 14.79 8.34
CA VAL A 364 -30.16 15.92 9.24
C VAL A 364 -28.76 16.45 8.93
N TYR A 365 -27.78 15.56 8.75
CA TYR A 365 -26.39 15.96 8.55
C TYR A 365 -25.98 16.10 7.08
N GLY A 366 -26.77 15.53 6.16
CA GLY A 366 -26.54 15.55 4.71
C GLY A 366 -25.52 14.51 4.22
N GLY A 367 -25.24 13.49 5.03
CA GLY A 367 -24.22 12.47 4.75
C GLY A 367 -22.80 13.04 4.73
N LEU A 368 -21.86 12.30 4.14
CA LEU A 368 -20.43 12.67 4.09
C LEU A 368 -20.15 14.00 3.37
N GLY A 369 -21.02 14.40 2.43
CA GLY A 369 -20.90 15.65 1.66
C GLY A 369 -21.77 16.79 2.18
N GLY A 370 -22.49 16.58 3.28
CA GLY A 370 -23.47 17.53 3.80
C GLY A 370 -22.83 18.74 4.50
N PRO A 371 -23.50 19.91 4.50
CA PRO A 371 -22.96 21.11 5.12
C PRO A 371 -22.83 20.99 6.64
N GLU A 372 -23.72 20.27 7.32
CA GLU A 372 -23.63 20.07 8.77
C GLU A 372 -22.50 19.09 9.12
N THR A 373 -22.35 18.00 8.37
CA THR A 373 -21.18 17.12 8.48
C THR A 373 -19.88 17.90 8.28
N ALA A 374 -19.80 18.76 7.27
CA ALA A 374 -18.60 19.55 6.98
C ALA A 374 -18.22 20.50 8.13
N LYS A 375 -19.20 21.12 8.80
CA LYS A 375 -18.96 21.98 9.97
C LYS A 375 -18.33 21.19 11.12
N ILE A 376 -18.89 20.02 11.43
CA ILE A 376 -18.38 19.17 12.53
C ILE A 376 -17.01 18.62 12.17
N VAL A 377 -16.79 18.18 10.93
CA VAL A 377 -15.47 17.75 10.45
C VAL A 377 -14.45 18.89 10.56
N GLN A 378 -14.82 20.12 10.24
CA GLN A 378 -13.95 21.28 10.40
C GLN A 378 -13.63 21.55 11.88
N GLU A 379 -14.61 21.41 12.77
CA GLU A 379 -14.39 21.50 14.22
C GLU A 379 -13.41 20.41 14.70
N ILE A 380 -13.59 19.16 14.26
CA ILE A 380 -12.67 18.05 14.55
C ILE A 380 -11.26 18.37 14.05
N GLN A 381 -11.12 18.89 12.83
CA GLN A 381 -9.81 19.29 12.28
C GLN A 381 -9.15 20.38 13.13
N LEU A 382 -9.90 21.37 13.60
CA LEU A 382 -9.38 22.41 14.49
C LEU A 382 -8.92 21.80 15.82
N ARG A 383 -9.72 20.92 16.42
CA ARG A 383 -9.36 20.21 17.64
C ARG A 383 -8.08 19.37 17.46
N LEU A 384 -7.97 18.60 16.38
CA LEU A 384 -6.78 17.80 16.04
C LEU A 384 -5.54 18.68 15.85
N SER A 385 -5.68 19.90 15.30
CA SER A 385 -4.55 20.82 15.11
C SER A 385 -3.83 21.22 16.41
N THR A 386 -4.50 21.08 17.55
CA THR A 386 -3.94 21.35 18.88
C THR A 386 -3.11 20.19 19.44
N CYS A 387 -3.25 18.99 18.86
CA CYS A 387 -2.59 17.77 19.28
C CYS A 387 -1.15 17.76 18.77
N LYS A 388 -0.18 17.98 19.68
CA LYS A 388 1.22 18.19 19.32
C LYS A 388 1.86 16.99 18.65
N ALA A 389 1.40 15.77 18.92
CA ALA A 389 1.97 14.56 18.30
C ALA A 389 1.50 14.38 16.85
N LEU A 390 0.42 15.04 16.42
CA LEU A 390 -0.14 14.89 15.08
C LEU A 390 0.45 15.84 14.04
N HIS A 391 1.06 16.95 14.47
CA HIS A 391 1.53 18.01 13.59
C HIS A 391 2.95 18.46 13.90
N ARG A 392 3.76 18.64 12.84
CA ARG A 392 5.12 19.15 12.96
C ARG A 392 5.12 20.42 13.80
N GLY A 393 5.94 20.46 14.85
CA GLY A 393 6.05 21.66 15.67
C GLY A 393 6.48 22.80 14.75
N GLN A 394 5.73 23.92 14.74
CA GLN A 394 6.28 25.17 14.24
C GLN A 394 7.42 25.53 15.18
N GLY A 395 8.64 25.06 14.85
CA GLY A 395 9.84 25.55 15.48
C GLY A 395 9.84 27.06 15.36
N SER A 396 9.86 27.72 16.52
CA SER A 396 10.12 29.13 16.65
C SER A 396 11.36 29.50 15.84
N LEU A 397 11.14 30.11 14.66
CA LEU A 397 12.11 31.02 14.08
C LEU A 397 12.16 32.23 15.00
N GLN A 398 13.10 32.22 15.95
CA GLN A 398 13.68 33.42 16.52
C GLN A 398 15.17 33.42 16.22
#